data_AF-A0A2V9LDN0-F1
#
_entry.id   AF-A0A2V9LDN0-F1
#
_cell.length_a   1.000
_cell.length_b   1.000
_cell.length_c   1.000
_cell.angle_alpha   90.00
_cell.angle_beta   90.00
_cell.angle_gamma   90.00
#
_symmetry.space_group_name_H-M   'P 1'
#
loop_
_entity.id
_entity.type
_entity.pdbx_description
1 polymer ?
#
loop_
_entity_poly.entity_id
_entity_poly.type
_entity_poly.pdbx_seq_one_letter_code
_entity_poly.pdbx_strand_id
1 'polypeptide(L)'
;MNAILKEDPPELSESGRNIPPGLERIVRHCLEKNPEERFQSARDLAFHLEALSTQSGVSVALPAPDKGRALHRFAAAGLALAAMVLVAASFFAGWRV
;
A
#
# COMPACT_ATOMS: atom_id res chain seq x y z
N MET A 1 -24.80 -25.91 -0.43
CA MET A 1 -23.94 -24.89 0.22
C MET A 1 -24.72 -23.60 0.37
N ASN A 2 -25.34 -23.37 1.52
CA ASN A 2 -25.88 -22.04 1.86
C ASN A 2 -25.86 -21.95 3.40
N ALA A 3 -24.78 -21.38 3.96
CA ALA A 3 -24.66 -21.18 5.40
C ALA A 3 -25.41 -19.89 5.76
N ILE A 4 -26.74 -19.94 5.70
CA ILE A 4 -27.59 -18.84 6.14
C ILE A 4 -27.72 -18.97 7.65
N LEU A 5 -26.89 -18.21 8.37
CA LEU A 5 -27.02 -18.02 9.81
C LEU A 5 -28.36 -17.30 10.06
N LYS A 6 -29.26 -17.96 10.81
CA LYS A 6 -30.60 -17.43 11.13
C LYS A 6 -30.58 -16.35 12.22
N GLU A 7 -29.41 -16.09 12.78
CA GLU A 7 -29.21 -15.15 13.88
C GLU A 7 -28.57 -13.89 13.32
N ASP A 8 -29.11 -12.74 13.73
CA ASP A 8 -28.50 -11.46 13.41
C ASP A 8 -27.16 -11.37 14.18
N PRO A 9 -26.04 -11.08 13.51
CA PRO A 9 -24.75 -11.08 14.17
C PRO A 9 -24.72 -9.98 15.24
N PRO A 10 -24.04 -10.24 16.38
CA PRO A 10 -23.90 -9.25 17.45
C PRO A 10 -23.29 -7.97 16.89
N GLU A 11 -23.73 -6.84 17.43
CA GLU A 11 -23.25 -5.54 16.97
C GLU A 11 -21.73 -5.48 17.08
N LEU A 12 -21.06 -4.98 16.04
CA LEU A 12 -19.60 -4.87 16.06
C LEU A 12 -19.11 -3.99 17.22
N SER A 13 -19.94 -3.06 17.68
CA SER A 13 -19.74 -2.23 18.86
C SER A 13 -19.61 -3.05 20.17
N GLU A 14 -20.26 -4.21 20.27
CA GLU A 14 -20.19 -5.09 21.45
C GLU A 14 -18.90 -5.93 21.48
N SER A 15 -18.14 -5.96 20.38
CA SER A 15 -16.92 -6.77 20.27
C SER A 15 -15.72 -6.24 21.08
N GLY A 16 -15.87 -5.12 21.78
CA GLY A 16 -14.82 -4.47 22.58
C GLY A 16 -13.66 -3.90 21.77
N ARG A 17 -13.76 -3.92 20.43
CA ARG A 17 -12.77 -3.35 19.51
C ARG A 17 -13.19 -1.93 19.13
N ASN A 18 -12.21 -1.04 19.01
CA ASN A 18 -12.44 0.30 18.47
C ASN A 18 -12.66 0.19 16.95
N ILE A 19 -13.91 0.01 16.54
CA ILE A 19 -14.31 -0.15 15.15
C ILE A 19 -14.83 1.20 14.64
N PRO A 20 -14.32 1.74 13.52
CA PRO A 20 -14.83 2.98 12.96
C PRO A 20 -16.32 2.84 12.61
N PRO A 21 -17.16 3.83 12.96
CA PRO A 21 -18.61 3.76 12.70
C PRO A 21 -18.95 3.64 11.21
N GLY A 22 -18.05 4.10 10.33
CA GLY A 22 -18.17 3.89 8.89
C GLY A 22 -18.04 2.42 8.48
N LEU A 23 -17.15 1.65 9.14
CA LEU A 23 -16.92 0.25 8.81
C LEU A 23 -18.12 -0.61 9.22
N GLU A 24 -18.74 -0.29 10.36
CA GLU A 24 -19.95 -0.97 10.81
C GLU A 24 -21.10 -0.81 9.81
N ARG A 25 -21.28 0.38 9.24
CA ARG A 25 -22.30 0.64 8.20
C ARG A 25 -22.06 -0.22 6.96
N ILE A 26 -20.81 -0.35 6.51
CA ILE A 26 -20.46 -1.19 5.36
C ILE A 26 -20.80 -2.66 5.66
N VAL A 27 -20.42 -3.17 6.84
CA VAL A 27 -20.70 -4.56 7.22
C VAL A 27 -22.21 -4.82 7.30
N ARG A 28 -22.98 -3.90 7.86
CA ARG A 28 -24.45 -4.01 7.93
C ARG A 28 -25.06 -4.10 6.52
N HIS A 29 -24.61 -3.27 5.59
CA HIS A 29 -25.06 -3.30 4.20
C HIS A 29 -24.72 -4.62 3.50
N CYS A 30 -23.53 -5.18 3.77
CA CYS A 30 -23.16 -6.52 3.28
C CYS A 30 -24.07 -7.65 3.81
N LEU A 31 -24.72 -7.45 4.95
CA LEU A 31 -25.54 -8.44 5.66
C LEU A 31 -27.04 -8.27 5.45
N GLU A 32 -27.47 -7.29 4.65
CA GLU A 32 -28.88 -7.11 4.30
C GLU A 32 -29.47 -8.39 3.68
N LYS A 33 -30.69 -8.72 4.11
CA LYS A 33 -31.37 -9.95 3.69
C LYS A 33 -31.82 -9.87 2.23
N ASN A 34 -32.14 -8.66 1.75
CA ASN A 34 -32.52 -8.41 0.37
C ASN A 34 -31.24 -8.21 -0.48
N PRO A 35 -30.99 -9.05 -1.50
CA PRO A 35 -29.81 -8.91 -2.35
C PRO A 35 -29.78 -7.61 -3.16
N GLU A 36 -30.94 -6.99 -3.43
CA GLU A 36 -31.00 -5.71 -4.15
C GLU A 36 -30.50 -4.54 -3.29
N GLU A 37 -30.59 -4.68 -1.97
CA GLU A 37 -30.11 -3.68 -1.03
C GLU A 37 -28.59 -3.83 -0.83
N ARG A 38 -28.01 -5.03 -1.00
CA ARG A 38 -26.55 -5.26 -0.86
C ARG A 38 -25.72 -4.57 -1.94
N PHE A 39 -24.40 -4.49 -1.71
CA PHE A 39 -23.44 -4.10 -2.74
C PHE A 39 -23.57 -4.96 -4.00
N GLN A 40 -23.83 -4.30 -5.13
CA GLN A 40 -24.01 -4.94 -6.43
C GLN A 40 -22.75 -5.64 -6.93
N SER A 41 -21.57 -5.18 -6.50
CA SER A 41 -20.30 -5.81 -6.85
C SER A 41 -19.25 -5.69 -5.74
N ALA A 42 -18.26 -6.59 -5.77
CA ALA A 42 -17.08 -6.51 -4.90
C ALA A 42 -16.25 -5.24 -5.14
N ARG A 43 -16.35 -4.64 -6.33
CA ARG A 43 -15.69 -3.39 -6.68
C ARG A 43 -16.29 -2.21 -5.91
N ASP A 44 -17.62 -2.19 -5.77
CA ASP A 44 -18.30 -1.14 -5.01
C ASP A 44 -17.93 -1.23 -3.53
N LEU A 45 -17.93 -2.45 -2.97
CA LEU A 45 -17.45 -2.68 -1.61
C LEU A 45 -16.00 -2.19 -1.40
N ALA A 46 -15.10 -2.50 -2.35
CA ALA A 46 -13.70 -2.06 -2.29
C ALA A 46 -13.58 -0.53 -2.28
N PHE A 47 -14.36 0.16 -3.13
CA PHE A 47 -14.38 1.62 -3.18
C PHE A 47 -14.83 2.24 -1.85
N HIS A 48 -15.89 1.68 -1.23
CA HIS A 48 -16.36 2.15 0.07
C HIS A 48 -15.34 1.92 1.20
N LEU A 49 -14.61 0.80 1.18
CA LEU A 49 -13.56 0.53 2.15
C LEU A 49 -12.35 1.47 1.99
N GLU A 50 -11.95 1.77 0.75
CA GLU A 50 -10.85 2.70 0.45
C GLU A 50 -11.19 4.15 0.83
N ALA A 51 -12.45 4.57 0.62
CA ALA A 51 -12.92 5.88 1.06
C ALA A 51 -12.89 6.03 2.60
N LEU A 52 -13.14 4.94 3.35
CA LEU A 52 -13.05 4.93 4.81
C LEU A 52 -11.61 4.90 5.34
N SER A 53 -10.70 4.17 4.69
CA SER A 53 -9.30 4.13 5.10
C SER A 53 -8.65 5.50 4.98
N THR A 54 -9.00 6.26 3.94
CA THR A 54 -8.51 7.63 3.69
C THR A 54 -9.01 8.63 4.75
N GLN A 55 -10.26 8.48 5.22
CA GLN A 55 -10.86 9.37 6.25
C GLN A 55 -10.45 9.01 7.67
N SER A 56 -10.14 7.73 7.95
CA SER A 56 -9.86 7.26 9.31
C SER A 56 -8.45 7.61 9.81
N GLY A 57 -7.66 8.40 9.05
CA GLY A 57 -6.33 8.85 9.47
C GLY A 57 -5.31 7.73 9.67
N VAL A 58 -5.66 6.48 9.35
CA VAL A 58 -4.70 5.39 9.22
C VAL A 58 -4.08 5.54 7.84
N SER A 59 -3.15 6.48 7.75
CA SER A 59 -2.23 6.53 6.63
C SER A 59 -1.43 5.24 6.66
N VAL A 60 -1.87 4.22 5.92
CA VAL A 60 -0.99 3.13 5.54
C VAL A 60 0.08 3.81 4.71
N ALA A 61 1.20 4.14 5.33
CA ALA A 61 2.34 4.68 4.64
C ALA A 61 2.78 3.61 3.65
N LEU A 62 2.36 3.76 2.39
CA LEU A 62 3.05 3.12 1.28
C LEU A 62 4.54 3.46 1.48
N PRO A 63 5.45 2.47 1.39
CA PRO A 63 6.86 2.76 1.56
C PRO A 63 7.21 3.90 0.61
N ALA A 64 7.54 5.05 1.18
CA ALA A 64 7.92 6.20 0.39
C ALA A 64 9.06 5.75 -0.52
N PRO A 65 9.06 6.11 -1.81
CA PRO A 65 10.18 5.77 -2.67
C PRO A 65 11.45 6.30 -2.00
N ASP A 66 12.35 5.39 -1.65
CA ASP A 66 13.63 5.66 -0.99
C ASP A 66 14.51 6.52 -1.90
N LYS A 67 14.25 7.83 -1.95
CA LYS A 67 15.01 8.79 -2.77
C LYS A 67 16.50 8.76 -2.40
N GLY A 68 16.81 8.42 -1.16
CA GLY A 68 18.19 8.30 -0.65
C GLY A 68 19.02 7.20 -1.32
N ARG A 69 18.41 6.07 -1.73
CA ARG A 69 19.13 4.96 -2.37
C ARG A 69 19.43 5.21 -3.85
N ALA A 70 18.56 5.95 -4.55
CA ALA A 70 18.79 6.29 -5.95
C ALA A 70 19.97 7.25 -6.11
N LEU A 71 20.04 8.31 -5.29
CA LEU A 71 21.11 9.31 -5.36
C LEU A 71 22.48 8.69 -5.04
N HIS A 72 22.54 7.77 -4.07
CA HIS A 72 23.78 7.07 -3.71
C HIS A 72 24.29 6.15 -4.82
N ARG A 73 23.39 5.55 -5.62
CA ARG A 73 23.76 4.72 -6.79
C ARG A 73 24.34 5.56 -7.92
N PHE A 74 23.76 6.73 -8.20
CA PHE A 74 24.31 7.66 -9.20
C PHE A 74 25.65 8.26 -8.76
N ALA A 75 25.80 8.60 -7.47
CA ALA A 75 27.06 9.07 -6.92
C ALA A 75 28.16 8.00 -6.99
N ALA A 76 27.85 6.75 -6.65
CA ALA A 76 28.80 5.64 -6.74
C ALA A 76 29.20 5.34 -8.20
N ALA A 77 28.26 5.41 -9.15
CA ALA A 77 28.55 5.21 -10.56
C ALA A 77 29.47 6.31 -11.14
N GLY A 78 29.27 7.57 -10.75
CA GLY A 78 30.14 8.68 -11.16
C GLY A 78 31.57 8.52 -10.64
N LEU A 79 31.72 8.09 -9.38
CA LEU A 79 33.04 7.90 -8.75
C LEU A 79 33.81 6.72 -9.36
N ALA A 80 33.11 5.63 -9.73
CA ALA A 80 33.71 4.50 -10.43
C ALA A 80 34.20 4.88 -11.84
N LEU A 81 33.44 5.67 -12.59
CA LEU A 81 33.85 6.17 -13.90
C LEU A 81 35.08 7.10 -13.80
N ALA A 82 35.10 8.01 -12.83
CA ALA A 82 36.26 8.88 -12.60
C ALA A 82 37.52 8.08 -12.27
N ALA A 83 37.41 7.05 -11.42
CA ALA A 83 38.52 6.16 -11.12
C ALA A 83 39.01 5.39 -12.36
N MET A 84 38.08 4.91 -13.20
CA MET A 84 38.43 4.18 -14.43
C MET A 84 39.16 5.08 -15.44
N VAL A 85 38.76 6.35 -15.58
CA VAL A 85 39.44 7.32 -16.44
C VAL A 85 40.86 7.62 -15.93
N LEU A 86 41.04 7.77 -14.61
CA LEU A 86 42.35 8.02 -14.02
C LEU A 86 43.31 6.83 -14.22
N VAL A 87 42.80 5.60 -14.08
CA VAL A 87 43.57 4.38 -14.36
C VAL A 87 43.92 4.28 -15.85
N ALA A 88 42.97 4.54 -16.74
CA ALA A 88 43.25 4.53 -18.19
C ALA A 88 44.30 5.59 -18.58
N ALA A 89 44.22 6.80 -18.00
CA ALA A 89 45.17 7.88 -18.26
C ALA A 89 46.58 7.55 -17.75
N SER A 90 46.71 6.92 -16.57
CA SER A 90 48.01 6.51 -16.04
C SER A 90 48.64 5.37 -16.84
N PHE A 91 47.85 4.41 -17.31
CA PHE A 91 48.32 3.37 -18.24
C PHE A 91 48.77 3.95 -19.59
N PHE A 92 48.05 4.94 -20.13
CA PHE A 92 48.39 5.56 -21.40
C PHE A 92 49.64 6.45 -21.32
N ALA A 93 49.83 7.14 -20.20
CA ALA A 93 51.04 7.92 -19.94
C ALA A 93 52.27 7.03 -19.69
N GLY A 94 52.08 5.89 -19.00
CA GLY A 94 53.14 4.91 -18.75
C GLY A 94 53.57 4.12 -19.99
N TRP A 95 52.72 3.95 -21.00
CA TRP A 95 53.06 3.30 -22.27
C TRP A 95 53.76 4.26 -23.27
N ARG A 96 53.80 5.57 -22.97
CA ARG A 96 54.42 6.58 -23.86
C ARG A 96 55.86 6.97 -23.47
N VAL A 97 56.38 6.46 -22.37
CA VAL A 97 57.78 6.61 -21.90
C VAL A 97 58.53 5.31 -22.16
#